data_AF-A0A7X3IJD2-F1
#
_entry.id   AF-A0A7X3IJD2-F1
#
_cell.length_a   1.000
_cell.length_b   1.000
_cell.length_c   1.000
_cell.angle_alpha   90.00
_cell.angle_beta   90.00
_cell.angle_gamma   90.00
#
_symmetry.space_group_name_H-M   'P 1'
#
loop_
_entity.id
_entity.type
_entity.pdbx_description
1 polymer ?
#
loop_
_entity_poly.entity_id
_entity_poly.type
_entity_poly.pdbx_seq_one_letter_code
_entity_poly.pdbx_strand_id
1 'polypeptide(L)'
;MTQQNTLQSEDAVYKKKLFYDNGMKFTEVKAKLITEYKPPTPSLKTHVNQTLASSAGLVQNGTSHYNATLTMLFYSKKEYADWLQYIGSQHKYFDEKGTVYIGIITGEPDVKTAEMETKYIVTIGLSLVRKQEFEYRYKTRFIDIDAHWAEDYIIEMQQLGLIATNWTGDGEEVDYFRPDDPVTRAESVTLLMRTYRYVDKLLRGY
;
A
#
# COMPACT_ATOMS: atom_id res chain seq x y z
N MET A 1 -12.78 -17.39 27.34
CA MET A 1 -13.40 -17.67 26.04
C MET A 1 -13.24 -16.44 25.18
N THR A 2 -12.17 -16.41 24.39
CA THR A 2 -11.82 -15.30 23.50
C THR A 2 -12.77 -15.32 22.32
N GLN A 3 -13.61 -14.28 22.21
CA GLN A 3 -14.45 -14.08 21.04
C GLN A 3 -13.54 -13.96 19.82
N GLN A 4 -13.66 -14.92 18.89
CA GLN A 4 -13.03 -14.86 17.59
C GLN A 4 -13.71 -13.71 16.83
N ASN A 5 -12.96 -12.63 16.64
CA ASN A 5 -13.35 -11.53 15.78
C ASN A 5 -13.44 -12.09 14.34
N THR A 6 -14.65 -12.20 13.80
CA THR A 6 -14.95 -12.78 12.48
C THR A 6 -14.78 -11.76 11.34
N LEU A 7 -14.30 -10.56 11.66
CA LEU A 7 -13.79 -9.62 10.67
C LEU A 7 -12.43 -10.15 10.19
N GLN A 8 -12.44 -10.86 9.05
CA GLN A 8 -11.22 -10.96 8.27
C GLN A 8 -10.83 -9.54 7.87
N SER A 9 -10.00 -8.88 8.68
CA SER A 9 -9.33 -7.66 8.23
C SER A 9 -8.68 -8.01 6.91
N GLU A 10 -9.03 -7.31 5.83
CA GLU A 10 -8.42 -7.47 4.51
C GLU A 10 -6.89 -7.26 4.57
N ASP A 11 -6.34 -6.82 5.70
CA ASP A 11 -4.91 -6.91 6.06
C ASP A 11 -4.35 -8.34 5.99
N ALA A 12 -5.20 -9.37 5.96
CA ALA A 12 -4.78 -10.75 5.68
C ALA A 12 -4.40 -10.98 4.20
N VAL A 13 -4.93 -10.18 3.26
CA VAL A 13 -4.83 -10.40 1.80
C VAL A 13 -3.47 -9.96 1.24
N TYR A 14 -2.78 -9.03 1.91
CA TYR A 14 -1.53 -8.43 1.42
C TYR A 14 -0.30 -8.66 2.31
N LYS A 15 -0.32 -9.62 3.23
CA LYS A 15 0.85 -9.94 4.06
C LYS A 15 2.00 -10.44 3.18
N LYS A 16 3.19 -9.86 3.36
CA LYS A 16 4.41 -10.24 2.63
C LYS A 16 4.23 -10.20 1.12
N LYS A 17 3.74 -9.07 0.60
CA LYS A 17 3.66 -8.83 -0.84
C LYS A 17 4.50 -7.64 -1.24
N LEU A 18 5.12 -7.76 -2.41
CA LEU A 18 5.88 -6.71 -3.07
C LEU A 18 5.18 -6.35 -4.36
N PHE A 19 5.12 -5.06 -4.65
CA PHE A 19 4.58 -4.51 -5.88
C PHE A 19 5.62 -3.58 -6.50
N TYR A 20 5.63 -3.50 -7.82
CA TYR A 20 6.44 -2.56 -8.60
C TYR A 20 5.53 -1.61 -9.38
N ASP A 21 6.01 -0.40 -9.64
CA ASP A 21 5.32 0.56 -10.49
C ASP A 21 5.65 0.30 -11.96
N ASN A 22 4.63 -0.01 -12.76
CA ASN A 22 4.77 -0.21 -14.20
C ASN A 22 4.57 1.08 -15.02
N GLY A 23 4.42 2.24 -14.36
CA GLY A 23 4.15 3.55 -14.96
C GLY A 23 2.66 3.89 -15.09
N MET A 24 1.77 2.92 -14.87
CA MET A 24 0.31 3.14 -14.80
C MET A 24 -0.26 2.79 -13.42
N LYS A 25 0.24 1.72 -12.80
CA LYS A 25 -0.22 1.22 -11.50
C LYS A 25 0.82 0.32 -10.83
N PHE A 26 0.68 0.19 -9.52
CA PHE A 26 1.39 -0.85 -8.76
C PHE A 26 0.88 -2.24 -9.14
N THR A 27 1.77 -3.09 -9.65
CA THR A 27 1.49 -4.47 -10.04
C THR A 27 2.22 -5.44 -9.11
N GLU A 28 1.56 -6.54 -8.73
CA GLU A 28 2.12 -7.54 -7.80
C GLU A 28 3.32 -8.25 -8.45
N VAL A 29 4.43 -8.35 -7.71
CA VAL A 29 5.56 -9.19 -8.09
C VAL A 29 5.13 -10.65 -7.95
N LYS A 30 5.19 -11.40 -9.06
CA LYS A 30 4.88 -12.84 -9.09
C LYS A 30 6.01 -13.68 -8.49
N ALA A 31 6.32 -13.43 -7.22
CA ALA A 31 7.32 -14.16 -6.47
C ALA A 31 6.84 -14.41 -5.05
N LYS A 32 7.26 -15.54 -4.47
CA LYS A 32 7.03 -15.83 -3.07
C LYS A 32 8.12 -15.18 -2.21
N LEU A 33 7.75 -14.31 -1.27
CA LEU A 33 8.69 -13.77 -0.29
C LEU A 33 9.05 -14.86 0.76
N ILE A 34 10.34 -15.17 0.88
CA ILE A 34 10.90 -16.19 1.79
C ILE A 34 11.65 -15.57 2.99
N THR A 35 11.44 -14.28 3.28
CA THR A 35 12.20 -13.62 4.35
C THR A 35 11.88 -14.17 5.74
N GLU A 36 12.93 -14.31 6.56
CA GLU A 36 12.79 -14.21 8.01
C GLU A 36 12.44 -12.75 8.35
N TYR A 37 11.39 -12.52 9.14
CA TYR A 37 10.97 -11.18 9.49
C TYR A 37 12.04 -10.48 10.34
N LYS A 38 12.76 -9.54 9.72
CA LYS A 38 13.46 -8.46 10.44
C LYS A 38 12.69 -7.17 10.12
N PRO A 39 12.13 -6.49 11.14
CA PRO A 39 11.42 -5.23 10.89
C PRO A 39 12.35 -4.24 10.20
N PRO A 40 11.85 -3.45 9.23
CA PRO A 40 12.65 -2.42 8.60
C PRO A 40 13.25 -1.53 9.69
N THR A 41 14.58 -1.43 9.72
CA THR A 41 15.26 -0.74 10.82
C THR A 41 15.34 0.75 10.47
N PRO A 42 14.93 1.66 11.37
CA PRO A 42 15.05 3.08 11.11
C PRO A 42 16.53 3.47 11.01
N SER A 43 16.92 4.11 9.91
CA SER A 43 18.25 4.71 9.79
C SER A 43 18.19 6.17 10.26
N LEU A 44 19.07 6.56 11.19
CA LEU A 44 19.24 7.97 11.56
C LEU A 44 19.69 8.80 10.35
N LYS A 45 19.18 10.03 10.24
CA LYS A 45 19.59 11.00 9.22
C LYS A 45 21.03 11.44 9.46
N THR A 46 22.00 10.68 8.99
CA THR A 46 23.40 11.10 8.89
C THR A 46 23.82 11.01 7.43
N HIS A 47 23.50 12.06 6.66
CA HIS A 47 24.05 12.31 5.32
C HIS A 47 24.05 11.13 4.33
N VAL A 48 23.01 10.29 4.31
CA VAL A 48 22.94 9.17 3.34
C VAL A 48 22.17 9.60 2.08
N ASN A 49 22.95 9.85 1.02
CA ASN A 49 22.60 9.77 -0.41
C ASN A 49 21.48 10.70 -0.94
N GLN A 50 21.80 12.00 -0.97
CA GLN A 50 21.07 13.01 -1.75
C GLN A 50 20.93 12.64 -3.26
N THR A 51 21.78 11.75 -3.77
CA THR A 51 21.82 11.31 -5.19
C THR A 51 20.86 10.19 -5.55
N LEU A 52 20.47 9.32 -4.61
CA LEU A 52 19.46 8.26 -4.85
C LEU A 52 18.03 8.76 -4.57
N ALA A 53 17.89 9.75 -3.69
CA ALA A 53 16.60 10.33 -3.34
C ALA A 53 16.03 11.23 -4.46
N SER A 54 16.87 11.78 -5.34
CA SER A 54 16.48 12.68 -6.43
C SER A 54 15.94 11.96 -7.67
N SER A 55 16.29 10.69 -7.91
CA SER A 55 15.85 9.95 -9.12
C SER A 55 14.43 9.41 -9.03
N ALA A 56 13.90 9.21 -7.81
CA ALA A 56 12.59 8.60 -7.59
C ALA A 56 11.61 9.48 -6.78
N GLY A 57 11.92 10.77 -6.58
CA GLY A 57 11.02 11.71 -5.90
C GLY A 57 10.85 11.46 -4.39
N LEU A 58 11.77 10.72 -3.76
CA LEU A 58 11.70 10.30 -2.35
C LEU A 58 12.06 11.42 -1.34
N VAL A 59 12.18 12.67 -1.78
CA VAL A 59 12.62 13.80 -0.95
C VAL A 59 11.45 14.38 -0.17
N GLN A 60 11.27 13.95 1.07
CA GLN A 60 10.34 14.56 2.03
C GLN A 60 11.05 14.84 3.36
N ASN A 61 11.13 16.12 3.73
CA ASN A 61 11.72 16.58 4.99
C ASN A 61 10.86 16.14 6.18
N GLY A 62 11.22 15.04 6.85
CA GLY A 62 10.58 14.61 8.10
C GLY A 62 10.23 13.13 8.15
N THR A 63 10.32 12.44 7.02
CA THR A 63 9.91 11.04 6.93
C THR A 63 10.96 10.08 7.49
N SER A 64 10.53 9.10 8.28
CA SER A 64 11.39 8.01 8.74
C SER A 64 11.80 7.15 7.56
N HIS A 65 13.11 6.98 7.39
CA HIS A 65 13.71 6.11 6.38
C HIS A 65 14.01 4.75 7.00
N TYR A 66 13.73 3.71 6.24
CA TYR A 66 13.81 2.33 6.66
C TYR A 66 14.62 1.56 5.63
N ASN A 67 15.46 0.64 6.09
CA ASN A 67 16.12 -0.31 5.20
C ASN A 67 15.58 -1.70 5.46
N ALA A 68 15.34 -2.46 4.39
CA ALA A 68 14.89 -3.85 4.46
C ALA A 68 15.63 -4.71 3.43
N THR A 69 15.87 -5.96 3.78
CA THR A 69 16.38 -6.96 2.83
C THR A 69 15.26 -7.94 2.56
N LEU A 70 14.90 -8.13 1.28
CA LEU A 70 13.89 -9.10 0.86
C LEU A 70 14.51 -10.22 0.04
N THR A 71 14.14 -11.46 0.36
CA THR A 71 14.47 -12.64 -0.44
C THR A 71 13.19 -13.17 -1.07
N MET A 72 13.20 -13.29 -2.40
CA MET A 72 12.08 -13.70 -3.23
C MET A 72 12.42 -14.98 -3.97
N LEU A 73 11.43 -15.85 -4.15
CA LEU A 73 11.50 -17.03 -5.00
C LEU A 73 10.56 -16.87 -6.18
N PHE A 74 11.15 -16.83 -7.37
CA PHE A 74 10.45 -16.91 -8.64
C PHE A 74 10.38 -18.37 -9.09
N TYR A 75 9.21 -18.80 -9.52
CA TYR A 75 8.97 -20.16 -10.00
C TYR A 75 9.20 -20.31 -11.51
N SER A 76 9.38 -19.18 -12.21
CA SER A 76 9.64 -19.15 -13.64
C SER A 76 10.65 -18.04 -14.01
N LYS A 77 11.49 -18.33 -15.00
CA LYS A 77 12.36 -17.34 -15.65
C LYS A 77 11.58 -16.14 -16.20
N LYS A 78 10.35 -16.37 -16.70
CA LYS A 78 9.50 -15.30 -17.25
C LYS A 78 9.11 -14.29 -16.16
N GLU A 79 8.64 -14.78 -15.02
CA GLU A 79 8.22 -13.93 -13.89
C GLU A 79 9.40 -13.13 -13.33
N TYR A 80 10.57 -13.75 -13.26
CA TYR A 80 11.81 -13.07 -12.89
C TYR A 80 12.17 -11.97 -13.88
N ALA A 81 12.16 -12.26 -15.19
CA ALA A 81 12.48 -11.29 -16.23
C ALA A 81 11.47 -10.13 -16.29
N ASP A 82 10.18 -10.42 -16.14
CA ASP A 82 9.10 -9.43 -16.08
C ASP A 82 9.35 -8.43 -14.95
N TRP A 83 9.68 -8.92 -13.74
CA TRP A 83 10.01 -8.04 -12.61
C TRP A 83 11.34 -7.31 -12.79
N LEU A 84 12.36 -7.97 -13.34
CA LEU A 84 13.69 -7.39 -13.55
C LEU A 84 13.64 -6.11 -14.41
N GLN A 85 12.71 -6.03 -15.36
CA GLN A 85 12.48 -4.84 -16.18
C GLN A 85 12.11 -3.60 -15.34
N TYR A 86 11.47 -3.80 -14.20
CA TYR A 86 10.98 -2.75 -13.32
C TYR A 86 11.79 -2.61 -12.02
N ILE A 87 12.98 -3.22 -11.94
CA ILE A 87 13.82 -3.17 -10.73
C ILE A 87 14.17 -1.73 -10.32
N GLY A 88 14.35 -0.83 -11.29
CA GLY A 88 14.63 0.59 -11.06
C GLY A 88 13.40 1.46 -10.75
N SER A 89 12.20 0.88 -10.82
CA SER A 89 10.95 1.60 -10.51
C SER A 89 10.69 1.70 -9.00
N GLN A 90 9.70 2.49 -8.61
CA GLN A 90 9.21 2.50 -7.24
C GLN A 90 8.58 1.16 -6.88
N HIS A 91 8.83 0.71 -5.66
CA HIS A 91 8.28 -0.50 -5.09
C HIS A 91 7.41 -0.19 -3.89
N LYS A 92 6.29 -0.90 -3.77
CA LYS A 92 5.41 -0.88 -2.60
C LYS A 92 5.49 -2.22 -1.89
N TYR A 93 5.82 -2.20 -0.61
CA TYR A 93 6.01 -3.38 0.22
C TYR A 93 5.02 -3.38 1.39
N PHE A 94 4.37 -4.52 1.61
CA PHE A 94 3.47 -4.77 2.74
C PHE A 94 4.14 -5.74 3.72
N ASP A 95 4.33 -5.31 4.97
CA ASP A 95 4.87 -6.18 6.01
C ASP A 95 3.83 -7.20 6.55
N GLU A 96 4.25 -8.05 7.49
CA GLU A 96 3.37 -9.04 8.13
C GLU A 96 2.19 -8.42 8.90
N LYS A 97 2.35 -7.16 9.32
CA LYS A 97 1.38 -6.38 10.09
C LYS A 97 0.47 -5.52 9.21
N GLY A 98 0.63 -5.58 7.88
CA GLY A 98 -0.12 -4.76 6.93
C GLY A 98 0.43 -3.34 6.77
N THR A 99 1.55 -2.99 7.39
CA THR A 99 2.17 -1.67 7.23
C THR A 99 2.71 -1.53 5.82
N VAL A 100 2.37 -0.41 5.17
CA VAL A 100 2.80 -0.09 3.82
C VAL A 100 4.09 0.74 3.84
N TYR A 101 5.04 0.29 3.04
CA TYR A 101 6.29 0.98 2.76
C TYR A 101 6.39 1.24 1.26
N ILE A 102 6.90 2.41 0.88
CA ILE A 102 7.19 2.75 -0.52
C ILE A 102 8.67 3.08 -0.61
N GLY A 103 9.34 2.63 -1.66
CA GLY A 103 10.75 2.90 -1.81
C GLY A 103 11.34 2.39 -3.10
N ILE A 104 12.66 2.28 -3.13
CA ILE A 104 13.43 1.81 -4.28
C ILE A 104 14.37 0.69 -3.86
N ILE A 105 14.74 -0.13 -4.84
CA ILE A 105 15.77 -1.15 -4.66
C ILE A 105 17.14 -0.46 -4.61
N THR A 106 17.95 -0.87 -3.65
CA THR A 106 19.30 -0.36 -3.44
C THR A 106 20.32 -1.46 -3.65
N GLY A 107 21.34 -1.16 -4.45
CA GLY A 107 22.40 -2.10 -4.77
C GLY A 107 22.00 -3.10 -5.86
N GLU A 108 22.86 -4.08 -6.09
CA GLU A 108 22.63 -5.15 -7.06
C GLU A 108 21.89 -6.33 -6.42
N PRO A 109 20.94 -6.96 -7.13
CA PRO A 109 20.27 -8.16 -6.63
C PRO A 109 21.24 -9.35 -6.58
N ASP A 110 21.29 -10.06 -5.45
CA ASP A 110 21.97 -11.36 -5.35
C ASP A 110 21.05 -12.46 -5.88
N VAL A 111 21.42 -13.06 -7.02
CA VAL A 111 20.61 -14.04 -7.73
C VAL A 111 21.24 -15.42 -7.62
N LYS A 112 20.48 -16.38 -7.09
CA LYS A 112 20.85 -17.79 -7.01
C LYS A 112 19.83 -18.63 -7.77
N THR A 113 20.32 -19.42 -8.72
CA THR A 113 19.49 -20.40 -9.43
C THR A 113 19.35 -21.67 -8.59
N ALA A 114 18.13 -22.15 -8.40
CA ALA A 114 17.83 -23.42 -7.74
C ALA A 114 17.18 -24.39 -8.73
N GLU A 115 17.38 -25.70 -8.53
CA GLU A 115 16.75 -26.79 -9.28
C GLU A 115 16.78 -26.60 -10.81
N MET A 116 17.91 -26.95 -11.46
CA MET A 116 18.04 -26.98 -12.92
C MET A 116 17.60 -25.67 -13.63
N GLU A 117 17.93 -24.50 -13.06
CA GLU A 117 17.62 -23.16 -13.60
C GLU A 117 16.12 -22.81 -13.74
N THR A 118 15.23 -23.60 -13.15
CA THR A 118 13.78 -23.32 -13.22
C THR A 118 13.33 -22.31 -12.18
N LYS A 119 13.99 -22.28 -11.02
CA LYS A 119 13.66 -21.41 -9.89
C LYS A 119 14.77 -20.40 -9.64
N TYR A 120 14.39 -19.16 -9.34
CA TYR A 120 15.33 -18.08 -9.03
C TYR A 120 15.08 -17.57 -7.62
N ILE A 121 16.09 -17.66 -6.77
CA ILE A 121 16.12 -17.05 -5.45
C ILE A 121 16.85 -15.72 -5.58
N VAL A 122 16.16 -14.62 -5.33
CA VAL A 122 16.69 -13.27 -5.49
C VAL A 122 16.64 -12.54 -4.17
N THR A 123 17.78 -12.01 -3.72
CA THR A 123 17.86 -11.18 -2.52
C THR A 123 18.16 -9.74 -2.89
N ILE A 124 17.34 -8.81 -2.41
CA ILE A 124 17.43 -7.37 -2.69
C ILE A 124 17.52 -6.56 -1.40
N GLY A 125 18.25 -5.44 -1.45
CA GLY A 125 18.14 -4.36 -0.47
C GLY A 125 17.09 -3.34 -0.94
N LEU A 126 16.31 -2.81 -0.01
CA LEU A 126 15.34 -1.75 -0.26
C LEU A 126 15.59 -0.59 0.69
N SER A 127 15.57 0.62 0.16
CA SER A 127 15.42 1.84 0.94
C SER A 127 13.97 2.29 0.85
N LEU A 128 13.33 2.37 2.00
CA LEU A 128 11.90 2.48 2.16
C LEU A 128 11.55 3.68 3.01
N VAL A 129 10.39 4.24 2.72
CA VAL A 129 9.70 5.22 3.52
C VAL A 129 8.40 4.58 3.99
N ARG A 130 8.17 4.59 5.31
CA ARG A 130 6.87 4.16 5.85
C ARG A 130 5.84 5.18 5.44
N LYS A 131 4.78 4.73 4.77
CA LYS A 131 3.64 5.58 4.48
C LYS A 131 2.90 5.83 5.80
N GLN A 132 3.10 7.01 6.39
CA GLN A 132 2.39 7.40 7.61
C GLN A 132 0.94 7.73 7.25
N GLU A 133 0.02 6.99 7.88
CA GLU A 133 -1.40 7.29 8.08
C GLU A 133 -2.43 7.24 6.94
N PHE A 134 -2.11 6.90 5.68
CA PHE A 134 -3.17 6.81 4.65
C PHE A 134 -3.03 5.60 3.71
N GLU A 135 -3.49 4.43 4.18
CA GLU A 135 -4.12 3.41 3.32
C GLU A 135 -4.68 2.25 4.17
N TYR A 136 -5.38 2.52 5.28
CA TYR A 136 -6.47 1.58 5.59
C TYR A 136 -7.53 1.84 4.54
N ARG A 137 -7.49 1.06 3.45
CA ARG A 137 -8.63 0.92 2.57
C ARG A 137 -9.71 0.24 3.40
N TYR A 138 -10.44 1.01 4.19
CA TYR A 138 -11.70 0.54 4.74
C TYR A 138 -12.62 0.37 3.55
N LYS A 139 -12.61 -0.81 2.94
CA LYS A 139 -13.66 -1.23 2.03
C LYS A 139 -14.78 -1.80 2.90
N THR A 140 -15.43 -0.95 3.68
CA THR A 140 -16.71 -1.32 4.28
C THR A 140 -17.70 -1.44 3.12
N ARG A 141 -18.20 -2.65 2.87
CA ARG A 141 -19.17 -2.86 1.81
C ARG A 141 -20.52 -2.34 2.29
N PHE A 142 -21.00 -1.24 1.71
CA PHE A 142 -22.37 -0.79 1.94
C PHE A 142 -23.35 -1.82 1.35
N ILE A 143 -24.38 -2.17 2.11
CA ILE A 143 -25.40 -3.16 1.73
C ILE A 143 -26.36 -2.58 0.68
N ASP A 144 -26.59 -1.26 0.72
CA ASP A 144 -27.62 -0.55 -0.04
C ASP A 144 -27.12 0.14 -1.32
N ILE A 145 -25.89 -0.15 -1.75
CA ILE A 145 -25.34 0.38 -3.01
C ILE A 145 -25.28 -0.67 -4.12
N ASP A 146 -25.62 -1.93 -3.82
CA ASP A 146 -25.57 -3.04 -4.77
C ASP A 146 -26.48 -2.74 -5.98
N ALA A 147 -25.90 -2.73 -7.18
CA ALA A 147 -26.59 -2.38 -8.43
C ALA A 147 -27.11 -0.93 -8.53
N HIS A 148 -26.69 -0.03 -7.63
CA HIS A 148 -26.98 1.40 -7.74
C HIS A 148 -26.02 2.06 -8.73
N TRP A 149 -26.50 3.00 -9.56
CA TRP A 149 -25.66 3.65 -10.58
C TRP A 149 -24.44 4.39 -9.98
N ALA A 150 -24.54 4.79 -8.71
CA ALA A 150 -23.49 5.49 -7.98
C ALA A 150 -22.48 4.55 -7.28
N GLU A 151 -22.65 3.23 -7.36
CA GLU A 151 -21.86 2.23 -6.62
C GLU A 151 -20.34 2.47 -6.78
N ASP A 152 -19.86 2.53 -8.02
CA ASP A 152 -18.44 2.72 -8.31
C ASP A 152 -17.89 4.04 -7.74
N TYR A 153 -18.68 5.11 -7.83
CA TYR A 153 -18.30 6.43 -7.31
C TYR A 153 -18.24 6.43 -5.79
N ILE A 154 -19.18 5.75 -5.12
CA ILE A 154 -19.21 5.64 -3.66
C ILE A 154 -18.00 4.85 -3.18
N ILE A 155 -17.70 3.73 -3.85
CA ILE A 155 -16.52 2.91 -3.55
C ILE A 155 -15.23 3.71 -3.77
N GLU A 156 -15.13 4.50 -4.84
CA GLU A 156 -13.98 5.36 -5.09
C GLU A 156 -13.83 6.42 -3.99
N MET A 157 -14.91 7.14 -3.66
CA MET A 157 -14.90 8.14 -2.60
C MET A 157 -14.52 7.54 -1.24
N GLN A 158 -14.88 6.29 -0.99
CA GLN A 158 -14.47 5.55 0.21
C GLN A 158 -12.98 5.23 0.19
N GLN A 159 -12.45 4.74 -0.93
CA GLN A 159 -11.03 4.47 -1.10
C GLN A 159 -10.17 5.73 -0.94
N LEU A 160 -10.70 6.88 -1.35
CA LEU A 160 -10.07 8.19 -1.17
C LEU A 160 -10.19 8.73 0.27
N GLY A 161 -10.96 8.07 1.14
CA GLY A 161 -11.21 8.50 2.52
C GLY A 161 -12.08 9.76 2.62
N LEU A 162 -12.84 10.07 1.57
CA LEU A 162 -13.76 11.22 1.52
C LEU A 162 -15.05 10.93 2.29
N ILE A 163 -15.49 9.68 2.28
CA ILE A 163 -16.59 9.19 3.11
C ILE A 163 -16.01 8.31 4.22
N ALA A 164 -16.54 8.48 5.43
CA ALA A 164 -16.04 7.79 6.61
C ALA A 164 -16.97 6.64 6.94
N THR A 165 -16.42 5.45 7.18
CA THR A 165 -17.22 4.27 7.59
C THR A 165 -16.98 3.85 9.04
N ASN A 166 -16.35 4.72 9.84
CA ASN A 166 -16.00 4.40 11.23
C ASN A 166 -16.63 5.37 12.24
N TRP A 167 -17.84 5.90 11.98
CA TRP A 167 -18.57 6.62 13.02
C TRP A 167 -19.45 5.65 13.80
N THR A 168 -18.91 5.14 14.90
CA THR A 168 -19.66 4.38 15.90
C THR A 168 -19.88 5.28 17.11
N GLY A 169 -21.09 5.80 17.27
CA GLY A 169 -21.54 6.30 18.57
C GLY A 169 -21.74 5.15 19.56
N ASP A 170 -22.21 4.00 19.06
CA ASP A 170 -22.77 2.92 19.90
C ASP A 170 -22.34 1.49 19.53
N GLY A 171 -21.27 1.31 18.75
CA GLY A 171 -20.66 -0.01 18.52
C GLY A 171 -21.26 -0.89 17.42
N GLU A 172 -22.21 -0.41 16.60
CA GLU A 172 -22.65 -1.12 15.38
C GLU A 172 -22.05 -0.51 14.11
N GLU A 173 -21.54 -1.37 13.23
CA GLU A 173 -21.02 -1.00 11.91
C GLU A 173 -22.16 -0.40 11.07
N VAL A 174 -21.95 0.79 10.51
CA VAL A 174 -22.95 1.39 9.61
C VAL A 174 -22.80 0.74 8.25
N ASP A 175 -23.70 -0.20 7.99
CA ASP A 175 -23.76 -0.98 6.75
C ASP A 175 -24.48 -0.26 5.58
N TYR A 176 -24.89 1.00 5.74
CA TYR A 176 -25.74 1.72 4.78
C TYR A 176 -25.16 3.08 4.38
N PHE A 177 -25.12 3.37 3.07
CA PHE A 177 -24.72 4.66 2.49
C PHE A 177 -25.90 5.61 2.26
N ARG A 178 -27.09 5.07 1.99
CA ARG A 178 -28.35 5.74 1.65
C ARG A 178 -28.23 6.65 0.43
N PRO A 179 -27.94 6.09 -0.77
CA PRO A 179 -27.67 6.89 -1.97
C PRO A 179 -28.88 7.70 -2.47
N ASP A 180 -30.10 7.27 -2.14
CA ASP A 180 -31.35 7.92 -2.56
C ASP A 180 -31.85 9.00 -1.58
N ASP A 181 -31.24 9.12 -0.39
CA ASP A 181 -31.64 10.11 0.60
C ASP A 181 -31.16 11.53 0.20
N PRO A 182 -31.93 12.58 0.50
CA PRO A 182 -31.49 13.94 0.26
C PRO A 182 -30.29 14.30 1.15
N VAL A 183 -29.22 14.79 0.52
CA VAL A 183 -28.02 15.23 1.25
C VAL A 183 -28.31 16.48 2.09
N THR A 184 -27.90 16.44 3.37
CA THR A 184 -28.03 17.62 4.24
C THR A 184 -26.95 18.66 3.94
N ARG A 185 -27.21 19.91 4.35
CA ARG A 185 -26.21 21.00 4.23
C ARG A 185 -24.92 20.67 4.98
N ALA A 186 -25.02 20.01 6.14
CA ALA A 186 -23.88 19.64 6.95
C ALA A 186 -23.01 18.61 6.22
N GLU A 187 -23.63 17.53 5.71
CA GLU A 187 -22.92 16.48 4.96
C GLU A 187 -22.25 17.03 3.70
N SER A 188 -22.95 17.92 2.98
CA SER A 188 -22.40 18.58 1.78
C SER A 188 -21.12 19.38 2.10
N VAL A 189 -21.15 20.16 3.18
CA VAL A 189 -19.98 20.95 3.63
C VAL A 189 -18.86 20.02 4.10
N THR A 190 -19.18 18.94 4.82
CA THR A 190 -18.19 17.95 5.26
C THR A 190 -17.48 17.31 4.07
N LEU A 191 -18.22 16.90 3.04
CA LEU A 191 -17.66 16.29 1.83
C LEU A 191 -16.74 17.27 1.09
N LEU A 192 -17.18 18.53 0.95
CA LEU A 192 -16.38 19.58 0.30
C LEU A 192 -15.08 19.85 1.07
N MET A 193 -15.13 19.93 2.40
CA MET A 193 -13.94 20.13 3.22
C MET A 193 -12.97 18.94 3.16
N ARG A 194 -13.48 17.71 3.15
CA ARG A 194 -12.64 16.51 2.99
C ARG A 194 -11.98 16.47 1.61
N THR A 195 -12.72 16.83 0.57
CA THR A 195 -12.20 16.93 -0.81
C THR A 195 -11.12 18.01 -0.92
N TYR A 196 -11.35 19.20 -0.36
CA TYR A 196 -10.35 20.26 -0.31
C TYR A 196 -9.07 19.80 0.39
N ARG A 197 -9.19 19.14 1.55
CA ARG A 197 -8.02 18.60 2.27
C ARG A 197 -7.31 17.50 1.50
N TYR A 198 -8.04 16.65 0.77
CA TYR A 198 -7.46 15.62 -0.09
C TYR A 198 -6.65 16.25 -1.23
N VAL A 199 -7.23 17.22 -1.94
CA VAL A 199 -6.55 17.94 -3.03
C VAL A 199 -5.36 18.74 -2.52
N ASP A 200 -5.49 19.44 -1.39
CA ASP A 200 -4.40 20.20 -0.79
C ASP A 200 -3.23 19.29 -0.39
N LYS A 201 -3.50 18.09 0.16
CA LYS A 201 -2.47 17.06 0.41
C LYS A 201 -1.79 16.60 -0.89
N LEU A 202 -2.58 16.32 -1.93
CA LEU A 202 -2.08 15.84 -3.22
C LEU A 202 -1.17 16.89 -3.89
N LEU A 203 -1.57 18.16 -3.86
CA LEU A 203 -0.80 19.27 -4.42
C LEU A 203 0.48 19.59 -3.63
N ARG A 204 0.50 19.33 -2.32
CA ARG A 204 1.67 19.53 -1.46
C ARG A 204 2.65 18.34 -1.48
N GLY A 205 2.33 17.27 -2.19
CA GLY A 205 3.23 16.17 -2.51
C GLY A 205 3.63 15.28 -1.33
N TYR A 206 2.75 15.09 -0.34
CA TYR A 206 2.96 14.19 0.81
C TYR A 206 2.78 12.70 0.46
#